data_AF-A0A2X3DXQ3-F1
#
_entry.id   AF-A0A2X3DXQ3-F1
#
_cell.length_a   1.000
_cell.length_b   1.000
_cell.length_c   1.000
_cell.angle_alpha   90.00
_cell.angle_beta   90.00
_cell.angle_gamma   90.00
#
_symmetry.space_group_name_H-M   'P 1'
#
loop_
_entity.id
_entity.type
_entity.pdbx_description
1 polymer ?
#
loop_
_entity_poly.entity_id
_entity_poly.type
_entity_poly.pdbx_seq_one_letter_code
_entity_poly.pdbx_strand_id
1 'polypeptide(L)'
;MMAKQKPLPAAARRTIRQLAAAFVCADIEANLMAKFVEEKTGKPYNRDAPDSYLNMFLNSDPETRRVWQLLQKDIVATRKSFADRIAKERA
;
A
#
# COMPACT_ATOMS: atom_id res chain seq x y z
N MET A 1 11.70 -30.85 15.52
CA MET A 1 10.87 -30.82 14.30
C MET A 1 10.12 -29.51 14.26
N MET A 2 10.27 -28.70 13.22
CA MET A 2 9.44 -27.50 13.06
C MET A 2 8.00 -27.96 12.84
N ALA A 3 7.12 -27.66 13.79
CA ALA A 3 5.69 -27.91 13.62
C ALA A 3 5.25 -27.22 12.33
N LYS A 4 4.70 -27.99 11.37
CA LYS A 4 4.18 -27.42 10.13
C LYS A 4 3.14 -26.37 10.50
N GLN A 5 3.43 -25.10 10.21
CA GLN A 5 2.49 -24.01 10.46
C GLN A 5 1.20 -24.27 9.69
N LYS A 6 0.07 -24.13 10.38
CA LYS A 6 -1.23 -24.25 9.73
C LYS A 6 -1.33 -23.18 8.62
N PRO A 7 -1.86 -23.53 7.45
CA PRO A 7 -2.05 -22.56 6.39
C PRO A 7 -2.98 -21.43 6.85
N LEU A 8 -2.74 -20.23 6.34
CA LEU A 8 -3.61 -19.10 6.61
C LEU A 8 -5.04 -19.39 6.11
N PRO A 9 -6.08 -18.90 6.83
CA PRO A 9 -7.46 -18.97 6.36
C PRO A 9 -7.60 -18.38 4.94
N ALA A 10 -8.58 -18.88 4.18
CA ALA A 10 -8.83 -18.42 2.82
C ALA A 10 -9.09 -16.91 2.74
N ALA A 11 -9.82 -16.36 3.72
CA ALA A 11 -10.07 -14.93 3.83
C ALA A 11 -8.77 -14.12 3.99
N ALA A 12 -7.88 -14.53 4.89
CA ALA A 12 -6.58 -13.87 5.07
C ALA A 12 -5.73 -13.91 3.80
N ARG A 13 -5.70 -15.05 3.09
CA ARG A 13 -4.99 -15.17 1.80
C ARG A 13 -5.58 -14.24 0.73
N ARG A 14 -6.91 -14.08 0.70
CA ARG A 14 -7.58 -13.13 -0.21
C ARG A 14 -7.19 -11.70 0.12
N THR A 15 -7.25 -11.30 1.38
CA THR A 15 -6.84 -9.97 1.84
C THR A 15 -5.37 -9.67 1.47
N ILE A 16 -4.47 -10.64 1.68
CA ILE A 16 -3.05 -10.50 1.27
C ILE A 16 -2.94 -10.29 -0.24
N ARG A 17 -3.69 -11.04 -1.05
CA ARG A 17 -3.68 -10.88 -2.51
C ARG A 17 -4.18 -9.49 -2.94
N GLN A 18 -5.23 -8.98 -2.31
CA GLN A 18 -5.75 -7.63 -2.57
C GLN A 18 -4.72 -6.55 -2.23
N LEU A 19 -4.05 -6.68 -1.07
CA LEU A 19 -2.96 -5.78 -0.68
C LEU A 19 -1.78 -5.85 -1.66
N ALA A 20 -1.40 -7.06 -2.09
CA ALA A 20 -0.33 -7.24 -3.06
C ALA A 20 -0.67 -6.57 -4.40
N ALA A 21 -1.92 -6.69 -4.89
CA ALA A 21 -2.36 -6.03 -6.11
C ALA A 21 -2.28 -4.50 -5.99
N ALA A 22 -2.83 -3.93 -4.91
CA ALA A 22 -2.75 -2.49 -4.67
C ALA A 22 -1.31 -1.99 -4.56
N PHE A 23 -0.43 -2.75 -3.89
CA PHE A 23 0.99 -2.42 -3.77
C PHE A 23 1.69 -2.42 -5.13
N VAL A 24 1.47 -3.44 -5.97
CA VAL A 24 2.06 -3.50 -7.31
C VAL A 24 1.56 -2.34 -8.18
N CYS A 25 0.28 -1.98 -8.10
CA CYS A 25 -0.24 -0.81 -8.79
C CYS A 25 0.44 0.49 -8.33
N ALA A 26 0.61 0.67 -7.02
CA ALA A 26 1.30 1.83 -6.46
C ALA A 26 2.77 1.90 -6.90
N ASP A 27 3.46 0.75 -6.97
CA ASP A 27 4.85 0.67 -7.39
C ASP A 27 5.03 0.97 -8.88
N ILE A 28 4.17 0.40 -9.74
CA ILE A 28 4.13 0.71 -11.18
C ILE A 28 3.86 2.21 -11.39
N GLU A 29 2.92 2.77 -10.64
CA GLU A 29 2.61 4.19 -10.72
C GLU A 29 3.83 5.06 -10.37
N ALA A 30 4.49 4.75 -9.26
CA ALA A 30 5.63 5.52 -8.78
C ALA A 30 6.87 5.41 -9.68
N ASN A 31 7.13 4.20 -10.21
CA ASN A 31 8.38 3.91 -10.91
C ASN A 31 8.29 4.06 -12.43
N LEU A 32 7.10 3.87 -13.03
CA LEU A 32 6.90 3.86 -14.47
C LEU A 32 5.94 4.97 -14.93
N MET A 33 4.72 5.01 -14.41
CA MET A 33 3.70 5.96 -14.91
C MET A 33 4.04 7.41 -14.59
N ALA A 34 4.50 7.70 -13.37
CA ALA A 34 4.87 9.05 -12.97
C ALA A 34 5.95 9.63 -13.90
N LYS A 35 7.04 8.86 -14.12
CA LYS A 35 8.13 9.26 -15.02
C LYS A 35 7.64 9.48 -16.44
N PHE A 36 6.87 8.54 -16.98
CA PHE A 36 6.36 8.63 -18.34
C PHE A 36 5.45 9.85 -18.55
N VAL A 37 4.58 10.15 -17.59
CA VAL A 37 3.67 11.31 -17.67
C VAL A 37 4.45 12.62 -17.50
N GLU A 38 5.42 12.67 -16.59
CA GLU A 38 6.30 13.84 -16.40
C GLU A 38 7.13 14.14 -17.65
N GLU A 39 7.74 13.12 -18.25
CA GLU A 39 8.52 13.25 -19.49
C GLU A 39 7.65 13.72 -20.67
N LYS A 40 6.43 13.20 -20.78
CA LYS A 40 5.52 13.52 -21.90
C LYS A 40 4.84 14.89 -21.75
N THR A 41 4.49 15.28 -20.53
CA THR A 41 3.68 16.48 -20.26
C THR A 41 4.48 17.66 -19.73
N GLY A 42 5.71 17.42 -19.25
CA GLY A 42 6.55 18.42 -18.58
C GLY A 42 6.02 18.87 -17.22
N LYS A 43 4.98 18.21 -16.68
CA LYS A 43 4.33 18.56 -15.41
C LYS A 43 4.54 17.46 -14.37
N PRO A 44 4.73 17.81 -13.09
CA PRO A 44 4.81 16.83 -12.01
C PRO A 44 3.58 15.93 -11.97
N TYR A 45 3.80 14.63 -11.78
CA TYR A 45 2.73 13.66 -11.70
C TYR A 45 2.02 13.73 -10.33
N ASN A 46 0.70 13.92 -10.34
CA ASN A 46 -0.09 13.96 -9.11
C ASN A 46 -0.65 12.57 -8.76
N ARG A 47 -0.01 11.91 -7.79
CA ARG A 47 -0.42 10.59 -7.28
C ARG A 47 -1.72 10.61 -6.46
N ASP A 48 -2.05 11.79 -5.91
CA ASP A 48 -3.27 11.99 -5.11
C ASP A 48 -4.49 12.33 -5.98
N ALA A 49 -4.29 12.46 -7.30
CA ALA A 49 -5.39 12.74 -8.22
C ALA A 49 -6.39 11.57 -8.25
N PRO A 50 -7.71 11.84 -8.33
CA PRO A 50 -8.73 10.77 -8.38
C PRO A 50 -8.57 9.82 -9.58
N ASP A 51 -7.95 10.30 -10.65
CA ASP A 51 -7.64 9.60 -11.90
C ASP A 51 -6.20 9.06 -11.94
N SER A 52 -5.47 9.11 -10.81
CA SER A 52 -4.17 8.45 -10.71
C SER A 52 -4.31 6.93 -10.87
N TYR A 53 -3.24 6.26 -11.31
CA TYR A 53 -3.33 4.86 -11.71
C TYR A 53 -3.81 3.94 -10.57
N LEU A 54 -3.24 4.11 -9.38
CA LEU A 54 -3.69 3.42 -8.17
C LEU A 54 -5.11 3.82 -7.80
N ASN A 55 -5.48 5.10 -7.87
CA ASN A 55 -6.83 5.52 -7.50
C ASN A 55 -7.90 4.95 -8.43
N MET A 56 -7.62 4.86 -9.74
CA MET A 56 -8.49 4.17 -10.69
C MET A 56 -8.64 2.67 -10.35
N PHE A 57 -7.54 1.98 -10.03
CA PHE A 57 -7.59 0.58 -9.60
C PHE A 57 -8.39 0.40 -8.29
N LEU A 58 -8.15 1.25 -7.29
CA LEU A 58 -8.87 1.19 -6.02
C LEU A 58 -10.34 1.61 -6.17
N ASN A 59 -10.69 2.42 -7.17
CA ASN A 59 -12.09 2.77 -7.45
C ASN A 59 -12.87 1.62 -8.11
N SER A 60 -12.19 0.70 -8.80
CA SER A 60 -12.85 -0.45 -9.43
C SER A 60 -13.13 -1.60 -8.47
N ASP A 61 -12.40 -1.71 -7.35
CA ASP A 61 -12.62 -2.70 -6.29
C ASP A 61 -12.71 -2.05 -4.89
N PRO A 62 -13.95 -1.79 -4.40
CA PRO A 62 -14.18 -1.19 -3.09
C PRO A 62 -13.62 -2.00 -1.91
N GLU A 63 -13.58 -3.33 -2.01
CA GLU A 63 -13.01 -4.19 -0.96
C GLU A 63 -11.49 -4.00 -0.89
N THR A 64 -10.82 -3.97 -2.03
CA THR A 64 -9.38 -3.69 -2.09
C THR A 64 -9.07 -2.27 -1.59
N ARG A 65 -9.89 -1.27 -1.92
CA ARG A 65 -9.77 0.10 -1.35
C ARG A 65 -9.89 0.10 0.16
N ARG A 66 -10.87 -0.60 0.71
CA ARG A 66 -11.07 -0.70 2.17
C ARG A 66 -9.84 -1.29 2.86
N VAL A 67 -9.33 -2.41 2.35
CA VAL A 67 -8.16 -3.09 2.95
C VAL A 67 -6.89 -2.24 2.80
N TRP A 68 -6.71 -1.57 1.66
CA TRP A 68 -5.59 -0.64 1.43
C TRP A 68 -5.59 0.53 2.42
N GLN A 69 -6.75 1.14 2.66
CA GLN A 69 -6.89 2.23 3.64
C GLN A 69 -6.59 1.76 5.07
N LEU A 70 -6.99 0.54 5.43
CA LEU A 70 -6.66 -0.05 6.73
C LEU A 70 -5.15 -0.22 6.88
N LEU A 71 -4.48 -0.77 5.86
CA LEU A 71 -3.02 -0.90 5.85
C LEU A 71 -2.32 0.45 6.03
N GLN A 72 -2.76 1.49 5.32
CA GLN A 72 -2.18 2.83 5.45
C GLN A 72 -2.28 3.37 6.89
N LYS A 73 -3.44 3.19 7.54
CA LYS A 73 -3.64 3.58 8.95
C LYS A 73 -2.70 2.82 9.88
N ASP A 74 -2.59 1.51 9.70
CA ASP A 74 -1.73 0.66 10.53
C ASP A 74 -0.25 0.98 10.34
N ILE A 75 0.18 1.34 9.12
CA ILE A 75 1.55 1.80 8.86
C ILE A 75 1.86 3.06 9.66
N VAL A 76 0.94 4.05 9.67
CA VAL A 76 1.13 5.29 10.44
C VAL A 76 1.19 5.01 11.94
N ALA A 77 0.26 4.19 12.46
CA ALA A 77 0.24 3.81 13.87
C ALA A 77 1.50 3.05 14.29
N THR A 78 1.97 2.12 13.44
CA THR A 78 3.18 1.33 13.69
C THR A 78 4.43 2.21 13.70
N ARG A 79 4.54 3.14 12.74
CA ARG A 79 5.65 4.11 12.71
C ARG A 79 5.70 4.96 13.98
N LYS A 80 4.55 5.45 14.45
CA LYS A 80 4.45 6.21 15.69
C LYS A 80 4.90 5.37 16.89
N SER A 81 4.38 4.15 17.02
CA SER A 81 4.77 3.21 18.09
C SER A 81 6.28 2.95 18.11
N PHE A 82 6.90 2.79 16.94
CA PHE A 82 8.34 2.57 16.83
C PHE A 82 9.14 3.82 17.21
N ALA A 83 8.71 5.00 16.76
CA ALA A 83 9.34 6.27 17.14
C ALA A 83 9.28 6.50 18.66
N ASP A 84 8.12 6.25 19.28
CA ASP A 84 7.93 6.40 20.73
C ASP A 84 8.83 5.44 21.53
N ARG A 85 9.03 4.21 21.04
CA ARG A 85 9.96 3.23 21.66
C ARG A 85 11.41 3.72 21.59
N ILE A 86 11.85 4.17 20.42
CA ILE A 86 13.21 4.69 20.23
C ILE A 86 13.45 5.92 21.11
N ALA A 87 12.46 6.80 21.26
CA ALA A 87 12.57 7.98 22.12
C ALA A 87 12.74 7.60 23.60
N LYS A 88 12.03 6.56 24.07
CA LYS A 88 12.15 6.04 25.45
C LYS A 88 13.49 5.36 25.73
N GLU A 89 14.07 4.68 24.74
CA GLU A 89 15.39 4.04 24.88
C GLU A 89 16.55 5.06 24.88
N ARG A 90 16.31 6.28 24.40
CA ARG A 90 17.29 7.38 24.38
C ARG A 90 17.17 8.35 25.55
N ALA A 91 16.14 8.23 26.38
CA ALA A 91 15.86 9.07 27.55
C ALA A 91 16.36 8.40 28.84
#